data_AF-A0A5N7BP67-F1
#
_entry.id   AF-A0A5N7BP67-F1
#
_cell.length_a   1.000
_cell.length_b   1.000
_cell.length_c   1.000
_cell.angle_alpha   90.00
_cell.angle_beta   90.00
_cell.angle_gamma   90.00
#
_symmetry.space_group_name_H-M   'P 1'
#
loop_
_entity.id
_entity.type
_entity.pdbx_description
1 polymer ?
#
loop_
_entity_poly.entity_id
_entity_poly.type
_entity_poly.pdbx_seq_one_letter_code
_entity_poly.pdbx_strand_id
1 'polypeptide(L)'
;MRLARPSINPGRTKNILHGIQGFIIFLAWACTIAVFTKGGGIDGRSAWYWALCWFSIPGLIYLVAVPMWPRARRFGNVYAFATVDCLYALLWFTAWVCVASYVAQGKSEGKDSNQEDKNKDKDSDKKSGCDNWKYGSASKCNISTATCIMGVVIFLLFVATAFMSFRNVMHFRRTGTLPDAVSDPTFAAQSQAAFSSNPAHDFEEEDDFRSGRAGGMGSSVRSDRDEDYALLHQSEVDEFGNPSGRTAMQGAYDPTASNAGGSVLHDYNTVNTTTSYGGAHGQHYAPNSEYAPPSEWGMNSSKTPNMADSIDIYNQYPIVLDPTSKAINLSSQSTTPASATTVTKELAELNSLHRGLISLDPPNIPPPPLPINPKRSAQINKLRDSANAAYRKDNYAEAVRLYTYAIDMGIARPGWEPMSLAREELAGLFANRAQAYMAQQAWAEGLVDAKCSVESKPMGNVKAWWRAARCLAEMGRWDEAQVAIDKGLEFEPRSGDGAKELLALLEDVKEGMKRANASA
;
A
#
# COMPACT_ATOMS: atom_id res chain seq x y z
N MET A 1 16.54 32.88 -7.25
CA MET A 1 16.05 31.78 -8.13
C MET A 1 16.72 30.48 -7.68
N ARG A 2 16.11 29.71 -6.76
CA ARG A 2 16.62 28.38 -6.41
C ARG A 2 16.12 27.42 -7.48
N LEU A 3 17.03 26.96 -8.34
CA LEU A 3 16.76 25.90 -9.31
C LEU A 3 16.21 24.69 -8.53
N ALA A 4 14.97 24.29 -8.82
CA ALA A 4 14.39 23.08 -8.27
C ALA A 4 15.27 21.91 -8.74
N ARG A 5 15.99 21.28 -7.80
CA ARG A 5 16.73 20.05 -8.09
C ARG A 5 15.70 18.98 -8.47
N PRO A 6 15.90 18.21 -9.55
CA PRO A 6 15.00 17.12 -9.90
C PRO A 6 14.89 16.16 -8.71
N SER A 7 13.67 15.79 -8.33
CA SER A 7 13.44 14.78 -7.29
C SER A 7 13.95 13.43 -7.79
N ILE A 8 15.11 13.02 -7.33
CA ILE A 8 15.71 11.72 -7.66
C ILE A 8 14.92 10.66 -6.87
N ASN A 9 14.13 9.85 -7.57
CA ASN A 9 13.47 8.68 -6.98
C ASN A 9 14.56 7.62 -6.65
N PRO A 10 14.80 7.30 -5.37
CA PRO A 10 15.89 6.42 -4.95
C PRO A 10 15.82 5.02 -5.55
N GLY A 11 14.62 4.44 -5.67
CA GLY A 11 14.38 3.11 -6.26
C GLY A 11 14.68 3.08 -7.75
N ARG A 12 14.26 4.09 -8.51
CA ARG A 12 14.63 4.22 -9.93
C ARG A 12 16.14 4.37 -10.11
N THR A 13 16.80 5.16 -9.25
CA THR A 13 18.25 5.32 -9.28
C THR A 13 18.96 3.99 -9.00
N LYS A 14 18.49 3.22 -8.03
CA LYS A 14 19.05 1.89 -7.73
C LYS A 14 18.92 0.94 -8.92
N ASN A 15 17.75 0.89 -9.57
CA ASN A 15 17.54 0.04 -10.75
C ASN A 15 18.44 0.44 -11.92
N ILE A 16 18.66 1.75 -12.13
CA ILE A 16 19.60 2.25 -13.14
C ILE A 16 21.04 1.82 -12.82
N LEU A 17 21.46 1.91 -11.55
CA LEU A 17 22.78 1.44 -11.13
C LEU A 17 22.97 -0.06 -11.39
N HIS A 18 21.96 -0.89 -11.15
CA HIS A 18 21.99 -2.31 -11.50
C HIS A 18 22.04 -2.56 -13.01
N GLY A 19 21.33 -1.76 -13.81
CA GLY A 19 21.45 -1.81 -15.28
C GLY A 19 22.87 -1.50 -15.76
N ILE A 20 23.51 -0.49 -15.18
CA ILE A 20 24.92 -0.13 -15.45
C ILE A 20 25.85 -1.27 -15.02
N GLN A 21 25.64 -1.87 -13.84
CA GLN A 21 26.41 -3.04 -13.40
C GLN A 21 26.31 -4.18 -14.42
N GLY A 22 25.09 -4.54 -14.86
CA GLY A 22 24.90 -5.58 -15.87
C GLY A 22 25.65 -5.32 -17.17
N PHE A 23 25.63 -4.08 -17.65
CA PHE A 23 26.38 -3.67 -18.84
C PHE A 23 27.90 -3.80 -18.66
N ILE A 24 28.44 -3.30 -17.54
CA ILE A 24 29.90 -3.39 -17.27
C ILE A 24 30.32 -4.85 -17.04
N ILE A 25 29.48 -5.67 -16.41
CA ILE A 25 29.74 -7.11 -16.22
C ILE A 25 29.78 -7.85 -17.56
N PHE A 26 28.91 -7.48 -18.51
CA PHE A 26 28.97 -8.00 -19.87
C PHE A 26 30.27 -7.62 -20.60
N LEU A 27 30.70 -6.36 -20.49
CA LEU A 27 31.98 -5.92 -21.06
C LEU A 27 33.17 -6.64 -20.40
N ALA A 28 33.12 -6.79 -19.07
CA ALA A 28 34.11 -7.52 -18.30
C ALA A 28 34.22 -8.99 -18.74
N TRP A 29 33.08 -9.65 -18.98
CA TRP A 29 33.03 -10.99 -19.56
C TRP A 29 33.68 -11.05 -20.95
N ALA A 30 33.31 -10.14 -21.84
CA ALA A 30 33.86 -10.09 -23.21
C ALA A 30 35.38 -9.85 -23.20
N CYS A 31 35.86 -8.92 -22.37
CA CYS A 31 37.30 -8.68 -22.22
C CYS A 31 38.03 -9.87 -21.60
N THR A 32 37.41 -10.64 -20.71
CA THR A 32 38.02 -11.85 -20.14
C THR A 32 38.16 -12.96 -21.19
N ILE A 33 37.17 -13.12 -22.08
CA ILE A 33 37.31 -13.99 -23.26
C ILE A 33 38.47 -13.54 -24.15
N ALA A 34 38.60 -12.23 -24.39
CA ALA A 34 39.72 -11.69 -25.16
C ALA A 34 41.10 -11.93 -24.49
N VAL A 35 41.16 -12.10 -23.16
CA VAL A 35 42.39 -12.54 -22.47
C VAL A 35 42.65 -14.02 -22.73
N PHE A 36 41.62 -14.86 -22.72
CA PHE A 36 41.74 -16.31 -22.93
C PHE A 36 42.11 -16.68 -24.37
N THR A 37 41.69 -15.88 -25.35
CA THR A 37 42.02 -16.11 -26.77
C THR A 37 43.47 -15.78 -27.13
N LYS A 38 44.20 -15.05 -26.28
CA LYS A 38 45.57 -14.58 -26.55
C LYS A 38 46.70 -15.58 -26.21
N GLY A 39 46.37 -16.84 -25.91
CA GLY A 39 47.36 -17.90 -25.62
C GLY A 39 48.11 -17.71 -24.29
N GLY A 40 48.97 -18.65 -23.91
CA GLY A 40 49.82 -18.53 -22.70
C GLY A 40 49.19 -18.96 -21.38
N GLY A 41 48.23 -19.88 -21.42
CA GLY A 41 47.59 -20.47 -20.23
C GLY A 41 46.50 -19.59 -19.58
N ILE A 42 45.59 -20.25 -18.87
CA ILE A 42 44.49 -19.64 -18.10
C ILE A 42 44.78 -19.86 -16.62
N ASP A 43 44.80 -18.79 -15.84
CA ASP A 43 45.02 -18.83 -14.39
C ASP A 43 43.67 -18.92 -13.66
N GLY A 44 43.59 -19.71 -12.59
CA GLY A 44 42.37 -19.89 -11.80
C GLY A 44 41.77 -18.58 -11.27
N ARG A 45 42.59 -17.55 -11.05
CA ARG A 45 42.15 -16.20 -10.66
C ARG A 45 41.33 -15.52 -11.76
N SER A 46 41.78 -15.65 -13.01
CA SER A 46 41.06 -15.13 -14.17
C SER A 46 39.81 -15.96 -14.50
N ALA A 47 39.84 -17.27 -14.23
CA ALA A 47 38.69 -18.16 -14.35
C ALA A 47 37.59 -17.84 -13.30
N TRP A 48 37.96 -17.50 -12.06
CA TRP A 48 37.02 -17.05 -11.03
C TRP A 48 36.25 -15.80 -11.47
N TYR A 49 36.98 -14.81 -11.99
CA TYR A 49 36.37 -13.57 -12.52
C TYR A 49 35.38 -13.86 -13.66
N TRP A 50 35.77 -14.73 -14.60
CA TRP A 50 34.91 -15.16 -15.70
C TRP A 50 33.65 -15.90 -15.22
N ALA A 51 33.78 -16.80 -14.26
CA ALA A 51 32.66 -17.55 -13.69
C ALA A 51 31.70 -16.60 -12.93
N LEU A 52 32.24 -15.64 -12.19
CA LEU A 52 31.44 -14.67 -11.45
C LEU A 52 30.58 -13.79 -12.37
N CYS A 53 31.02 -13.49 -13.60
CA CYS A 53 30.19 -12.80 -14.59
C CYS A 53 28.87 -13.55 -14.83
N TRP A 54 28.90 -14.88 -14.98
CA TRP A 54 27.70 -15.71 -15.14
C TRP A 54 26.89 -15.80 -13.85
N PHE A 55 27.55 -16.03 -12.72
CA PHE A 55 26.87 -16.09 -11.44
C PHE A 55 26.23 -14.77 -11.03
N SER A 56 26.63 -13.64 -11.62
CA SER A 56 26.00 -12.34 -11.39
C SER A 56 24.65 -12.17 -12.08
N ILE A 57 24.35 -12.97 -13.12
CA ILE A 57 23.11 -12.83 -13.90
C ILE A 57 21.86 -13.10 -13.05
N PRO A 58 21.73 -14.24 -12.33
CA PRO A 58 20.54 -14.50 -11.51
C PRO A 58 20.34 -13.44 -10.41
N GLY A 59 21.44 -12.98 -9.80
CA GLY A 59 21.40 -11.92 -8.78
C GLY A 59 20.89 -10.59 -9.31
N LEU A 60 21.39 -10.15 -10.47
CA LEU A 60 20.93 -8.92 -11.12
C LEU A 60 19.47 -9.03 -11.60
N ILE A 61 19.06 -10.18 -12.12
CA ILE A 61 17.65 -10.42 -12.47
C ILE A 61 16.79 -10.26 -11.23
N TYR A 62 17.16 -10.86 -10.08
CA TYR A 62 16.42 -10.68 -8.84
C TYR A 62 16.38 -9.20 -8.39
N LEU A 63 17.52 -8.51 -8.39
CA LEU A 63 17.64 -7.12 -7.95
C LEU A 63 16.87 -6.12 -8.82
N VAL A 64 16.71 -6.38 -10.13
CA VAL A 64 16.05 -5.47 -11.09
C VAL A 64 14.62 -5.90 -11.40
N ALA A 65 14.39 -7.17 -11.71
CA ALA A 65 13.10 -7.65 -12.19
C ALA A 65 12.05 -7.69 -11.08
N VAL A 66 12.42 -8.08 -9.85
CA VAL A 66 11.47 -8.20 -8.74
C VAL A 66 10.84 -6.84 -8.36
N PRO A 67 11.61 -5.73 -8.24
CA PRO A 67 11.01 -4.41 -8.02
C PRO A 67 10.27 -3.85 -9.23
N MET A 68 10.65 -4.22 -10.45
CA MET A 68 10.04 -3.67 -11.68
C MET A 68 8.76 -4.37 -12.12
N TRP A 69 8.61 -5.67 -11.88
CA TRP A 69 7.46 -6.43 -12.37
C TRP A 69 6.43 -6.71 -11.28
N PRO A 70 5.17 -6.23 -11.45
CA PRO A 70 4.09 -6.44 -10.48
C PRO A 70 3.90 -7.88 -10.01
N ARG A 71 3.99 -8.85 -10.93
CA ARG A 71 3.81 -10.27 -10.63
C ARG A 71 4.96 -10.88 -9.81
N ALA A 72 6.15 -10.31 -9.91
CA ALA A 72 7.34 -10.78 -9.22
C ALA A 72 7.49 -10.14 -7.83
N ARG A 73 6.80 -9.02 -7.56
CA ARG A 73 6.89 -8.28 -6.28
C ARG A 73 6.59 -9.13 -5.04
N ARG A 74 5.81 -10.21 -5.18
CA ARG A 74 5.54 -11.21 -4.10
C ARG A 74 6.79 -11.94 -3.60
N PHE A 75 7.88 -11.93 -4.36
CA PHE A 75 9.16 -12.51 -3.97
C PHE A 75 10.12 -11.47 -3.38
N GLY A 76 9.67 -10.21 -3.30
CA GLY A 76 10.48 -9.11 -2.84
C GLY A 76 10.58 -9.09 -1.31
N ASN A 77 11.80 -9.29 -0.80
CA ASN A 77 12.12 -9.14 0.61
C ASN A 77 13.27 -8.14 0.79
N VAL A 78 13.10 -7.13 1.67
CA VAL A 78 14.09 -6.07 1.92
C VAL A 78 15.43 -6.63 2.34
N TYR A 79 15.40 -7.62 3.23
CA TYR A 79 16.60 -8.28 3.73
C TYR A 79 17.25 -9.10 2.62
N ALA A 80 16.46 -9.74 1.75
CA ALA A 80 17.00 -10.47 0.61
C ALA A 80 17.69 -9.52 -0.39
N PHE A 81 17.11 -8.35 -0.70
CA PHE A 81 17.79 -7.36 -1.55
C PHE A 81 19.12 -6.89 -0.95
N ALA A 82 19.14 -6.57 0.34
CA ALA A 82 20.37 -6.17 1.02
C ALA A 82 21.41 -7.31 1.06
N THR A 83 20.95 -8.54 1.31
CA THR A 83 21.83 -9.73 1.36
C THR A 83 22.46 -9.98 -0.01
N VAL A 84 21.67 -9.93 -1.08
CA VAL A 84 22.16 -10.14 -2.46
C VAL A 84 23.17 -9.04 -2.83
N ASP A 85 22.85 -7.77 -2.57
CA ASP A 85 23.80 -6.66 -2.81
C ASP A 85 25.12 -6.82 -2.04
N CYS A 86 25.05 -7.14 -0.74
CA CYS A 86 26.25 -7.36 0.09
C CYS A 86 27.05 -8.58 -0.37
N LEU A 87 26.38 -9.67 -0.73
CA LEU A 87 27.02 -10.87 -1.24
C LEU A 87 27.79 -10.56 -2.52
N TYR A 88 27.18 -9.87 -3.49
CA TYR A 88 27.89 -9.53 -4.72
C TYR A 88 28.97 -8.47 -4.52
N ALA A 89 28.84 -7.56 -3.55
CA ALA A 89 29.96 -6.69 -3.16
C ALA A 89 31.17 -7.51 -2.70
N LEU A 90 30.97 -8.54 -1.87
CA LEU A 90 32.06 -9.42 -1.42
C LEU A 90 32.62 -10.26 -2.57
N LEU A 91 31.76 -10.87 -3.39
CA LEU A 91 32.21 -11.69 -4.51
C LEU A 91 33.01 -10.85 -5.52
N TRP A 92 32.53 -9.66 -5.88
CA TRP A 92 33.25 -8.78 -6.81
C TRP A 92 34.52 -8.17 -6.23
N PHE A 93 34.58 -7.96 -4.91
CA PHE A 93 35.84 -7.65 -4.22
C PHE A 93 36.87 -8.76 -4.43
N THR A 94 36.49 -10.03 -4.20
CA THR A 94 37.41 -11.15 -4.41
C THR A 94 37.84 -11.29 -5.87
N ALA A 95 36.91 -11.14 -6.81
CA ALA A 95 37.20 -11.25 -8.24
C ALA A 95 38.17 -10.17 -8.71
N TRP A 96 37.97 -8.93 -8.30
CA TRP A 96 38.90 -7.85 -8.58
C TRP A 96 40.29 -8.14 -8.01
N VAL A 97 40.40 -8.54 -6.73
CA VAL A 97 41.68 -8.86 -6.07
C VAL A 97 42.39 -10.02 -6.78
N CYS A 98 41.65 -11.05 -7.20
CA CYS A 98 42.18 -12.16 -8.00
C CYS A 98 42.82 -11.65 -9.30
N VAL A 99 42.13 -10.86 -10.11
CA VAL A 99 42.69 -10.35 -11.38
C VAL A 99 43.82 -9.34 -11.13
N ALA A 100 43.72 -8.50 -10.11
CA ALA A 100 44.77 -7.57 -9.71
C ALA A 100 46.07 -8.31 -9.33
N SER A 101 45.95 -9.37 -8.51
CA SER A 101 47.10 -10.20 -8.13
C SER A 101 47.69 -10.95 -9.33
N TYR A 102 46.86 -11.41 -10.27
CA TYR A 102 47.31 -12.04 -11.51
C TYR A 102 48.13 -11.07 -12.38
N VAL A 103 47.63 -9.84 -12.56
CA VAL A 103 48.34 -8.81 -13.31
C VAL A 103 49.64 -8.41 -12.60
N ALA A 104 49.60 -8.22 -11.28
CA ALA A 104 50.75 -7.81 -10.48
C ALA A 104 51.85 -8.89 -10.47
N GLN A 105 51.50 -10.15 -10.22
CA GLN A 105 52.43 -11.28 -10.21
C GLN A 105 53.07 -11.47 -11.59
N GLY A 106 52.28 -11.38 -12.67
CA GLY A 106 52.84 -11.51 -14.01
C GLY A 106 53.83 -10.38 -14.35
N LYS A 107 53.65 -9.18 -13.77
CA LYS A 107 54.56 -8.03 -13.93
C LYS A 107 55.80 -8.13 -13.02
N SER A 108 55.73 -8.84 -11.90
CA SER A 108 56.88 -9.07 -11.02
C SER A 108 57.75 -10.20 -11.56
N GLU A 109 57.17 -11.37 -11.83
CA GLU A 109 57.93 -12.55 -12.24
C GLU A 109 58.58 -12.36 -13.62
N GLY A 110 57.98 -11.57 -14.52
CA GLY A 110 58.61 -11.25 -15.81
C GLY A 110 59.72 -10.19 -15.72
N LYS A 111 59.84 -9.44 -14.61
CA LYS A 111 61.02 -8.63 -14.32
C LYS A 111 62.19 -9.49 -13.87
N ASP A 112 61.92 -10.51 -13.04
CA ASP A 112 62.93 -11.40 -12.49
C ASP A 112 63.55 -12.30 -13.58
N SER A 113 62.74 -12.84 -14.51
CA SER A 113 63.23 -13.66 -15.62
C SER A 113 64.13 -12.91 -16.60
N ASN A 114 63.88 -11.61 -16.84
CA ASN A 114 64.73 -10.76 -17.68
C ASN A 114 65.99 -10.25 -16.96
N GLN A 115 66.13 -10.51 -15.67
CA GLN A 115 67.30 -10.12 -14.88
C GLN A 115 68.41 -11.19 -14.90
N GLU A 116 68.05 -12.46 -15.15
CA GLU A 116 69.02 -13.56 -15.35
C GLU A 116 69.71 -13.51 -16.73
N ASP A 117 69.09 -12.91 -17.75
CA ASP A 117 69.66 -12.79 -19.11
C ASP A 117 70.53 -11.52 -19.33
N LYS A 118 70.84 -10.75 -18.27
CA LYS A 118 71.74 -9.59 -18.37
C LYS A 118 73.21 -9.97 -18.27
N ASN A 119 73.68 -10.71 -19.25
CA ASN A 119 75.08 -10.77 -19.63
C ASN A 119 75.23 -10.72 -21.15
N LYS A 120 74.73 -9.65 -21.78
CA LYS A 120 75.35 -8.97 -22.94
C LYS A 120 74.49 -7.81 -23.45
N ASP A 121 75.22 -6.74 -23.76
CA ASP A 121 74.90 -5.61 -24.62
C ASP A 121 73.95 -4.49 -24.17
N LYS A 122 74.56 -3.30 -24.14
CA LYS A 122 74.00 -1.97 -23.95
C LYS A 122 73.36 -1.52 -25.26
N ASP A 123 72.07 -1.73 -25.38
CA ASP A 123 71.10 -0.80 -26.01
C ASP A 123 69.75 -1.51 -26.05
N SER A 124 68.96 -1.34 -24.99
CA SER A 124 67.54 -1.67 -25.06
C SER A 124 66.78 -0.77 -24.09
N ASP A 125 65.80 -0.05 -24.64
CA ASP A 125 64.77 0.65 -23.87
C ASP A 125 64.31 -0.23 -22.71
N LYS A 126 64.31 0.33 -21.49
CA LYS A 126 63.87 -0.37 -20.28
C LYS A 126 62.38 -0.71 -20.39
N LYS A 127 62.06 -1.79 -21.09
CA LYS A 127 60.74 -2.41 -21.09
C LYS A 127 60.33 -2.67 -19.65
N SER A 128 59.23 -2.05 -19.22
CA SER A 128 58.76 -2.10 -17.83
C SER A 128 57.24 -2.22 -17.81
N GLY A 129 56.69 -2.83 -16.76
CA GLY A 129 55.25 -3.04 -16.68
C GLY A 129 54.79 -4.17 -17.61
N CYS A 130 53.87 -3.88 -18.53
CA CYS A 130 53.25 -4.91 -19.37
C CYS A 130 54.17 -5.47 -20.47
N ASP A 131 55.29 -4.82 -20.77
CA ASP A 131 56.25 -5.29 -21.78
C ASP A 131 57.03 -6.53 -21.31
N ASN A 132 57.14 -6.73 -19.99
CA ASN A 132 57.82 -7.88 -19.37
C ASN A 132 56.82 -8.73 -18.58
N TRP A 133 55.66 -9.04 -19.16
CA TRP A 133 54.63 -9.79 -18.47
C TRP A 133 54.79 -11.30 -18.69
N LYS A 134 54.87 -12.09 -17.61
CA LYS A 134 55.15 -13.53 -17.70
C LYS A 134 54.08 -14.35 -18.44
N TYR A 135 52.81 -13.97 -18.32
CA TYR A 135 51.67 -14.81 -18.77
C TYR A 135 51.20 -14.52 -20.20
N GLY A 136 52.04 -13.89 -21.03
CA GLY A 136 51.78 -13.67 -22.46
C GLY A 136 52.20 -12.28 -22.94
N SER A 137 51.62 -11.84 -24.07
CA SER A 137 52.00 -10.57 -24.71
C SER A 137 51.60 -9.33 -23.88
N ALA A 138 52.28 -8.20 -24.14
CA ALA A 138 51.94 -6.90 -23.55
C ALA A 138 50.47 -6.51 -23.78
N SER A 139 49.92 -6.89 -24.93
CA SER A 139 48.50 -6.68 -25.24
C SER A 139 47.56 -7.49 -24.33
N LYS A 140 47.92 -8.73 -23.95
CA LYS A 140 47.16 -9.54 -22.98
C LYS A 140 47.25 -8.93 -21.58
N CYS A 141 48.41 -8.39 -21.19
CA CYS A 141 48.59 -7.65 -19.94
C CYS A 141 47.74 -6.37 -19.88
N ASN A 142 47.70 -5.60 -20.96
CA ASN A 142 46.90 -4.37 -21.04
C ASN A 142 45.40 -4.66 -20.91
N ILE A 143 44.90 -5.68 -21.61
CA ILE A 143 43.49 -6.10 -21.48
C ILE A 143 43.21 -6.65 -20.08
N SER A 144 44.14 -7.41 -19.49
CA SER A 144 44.03 -7.92 -18.11
C SER A 144 44.00 -6.77 -17.08
N THR A 145 44.76 -5.70 -17.34
CA THR A 145 44.74 -4.48 -16.52
C THR A 145 43.41 -3.74 -16.66
N ALA A 146 42.86 -3.65 -17.88
CA ALA A 146 41.54 -3.06 -18.12
C ALA A 146 40.42 -3.86 -17.42
N THR A 147 40.47 -5.20 -17.44
CA THR A 147 39.52 -6.05 -16.71
C THR A 147 39.62 -5.86 -15.20
N CYS A 148 40.82 -5.68 -14.65
CA CYS A 148 41.00 -5.31 -13.25
C CYS A 148 40.28 -3.99 -12.90
N ILE A 149 40.44 -2.95 -13.73
CA ILE A 149 39.78 -1.66 -13.52
C ILE A 149 38.25 -1.80 -13.57
N MET A 150 37.72 -2.56 -14.54
CA MET A 150 36.29 -2.85 -14.59
C MET A 150 35.81 -3.56 -13.32
N GLY A 151 36.60 -4.51 -12.80
CA GLY A 151 36.32 -5.18 -11.53
C GLY A 151 36.18 -4.22 -10.35
N VAL A 152 37.07 -3.22 -10.24
CA VAL A 152 36.97 -2.14 -9.23
C VAL A 152 35.65 -1.39 -9.36
N VAL A 153 35.32 -0.98 -10.58
CA VAL A 153 34.09 -0.20 -10.84
C VAL A 153 32.85 -1.02 -10.47
N ILE A 154 32.79 -2.30 -10.86
CA ILE A 154 31.67 -3.18 -10.51
C ILE A 154 31.56 -3.35 -8.99
N PHE A 155 32.68 -3.58 -8.29
CA PHE A 155 32.74 -3.67 -6.83
C PHE A 155 32.20 -2.39 -6.17
N LEU A 156 32.70 -1.22 -6.58
CA LEU A 156 32.25 0.06 -6.01
C LEU A 156 30.77 0.33 -6.27
N LEU A 157 30.26 -0.06 -7.44
CA LEU A 157 28.82 0.03 -7.73
C LEU A 157 28.03 -0.89 -6.78
N PHE A 158 28.48 -2.12 -6.52
CA PHE A 158 27.80 -3.01 -5.56
C PHE A 158 27.89 -2.51 -4.11
N VAL A 159 28.98 -1.85 -3.73
CA VAL A 159 29.06 -1.16 -2.42
C VAL A 159 28.03 -0.03 -2.33
N ALA A 160 27.87 0.75 -3.41
CA ALA A 160 26.87 1.81 -3.46
C ALA A 160 25.43 1.26 -3.40
N THR A 161 25.11 0.20 -4.15
CA THR A 161 23.77 -0.43 -4.11
C THR A 161 23.50 -1.15 -2.79
N ALA A 162 24.53 -1.77 -2.18
CA ALA A 162 24.45 -2.33 -0.83
C ALA A 162 24.17 -1.27 0.24
N PHE A 163 24.80 -0.10 0.14
CA PHE A 163 24.51 1.02 1.04
C PHE A 163 23.06 1.51 0.89
N MET A 164 22.57 1.64 -0.34
CA MET A 164 21.16 1.98 -0.61
C MET A 164 20.21 0.92 -0.02
N SER A 165 20.52 -0.37 -0.20
CA SER A 165 19.74 -1.47 0.38
C SER A 165 19.76 -1.49 1.90
N PHE A 166 20.90 -1.23 2.51
CA PHE A 166 21.02 -1.16 3.96
C PHE A 166 20.24 0.03 4.53
N ARG A 167 20.25 1.18 3.83
CA ARG A 167 19.40 2.33 4.16
C ARG A 167 17.92 1.97 4.04
N ASN A 168 17.53 1.18 3.04
CA ASN A 168 16.16 0.68 2.90
C ASN A 168 15.77 -0.28 4.03
N VAL A 169 16.67 -1.18 4.44
CA VAL A 169 16.47 -2.06 5.62
C VAL A 169 16.32 -1.22 6.90
N MET A 170 17.18 -0.23 7.12
CA MET A 170 17.09 0.65 8.29
C MET A 170 15.80 1.47 8.30
N HIS A 171 15.35 1.95 7.14
CA HIS A 171 14.05 2.62 7.01
C HIS A 171 12.92 1.65 7.35
N PHE A 172 12.91 0.47 6.72
CA PHE A 172 11.91 -0.57 6.95
C PHE A 172 11.85 -1.00 8.43
N ARG A 173 13.00 -1.13 9.11
CA ARG A 173 13.06 -1.44 10.55
C ARG A 173 12.47 -0.34 11.45
N ARG A 174 12.48 0.93 11.00
CA ARG A 174 11.95 2.07 11.76
C ARG A 174 10.48 2.33 11.48
N THR A 175 10.03 2.15 10.24
CA THR A 175 8.68 2.56 9.80
C THR A 175 7.76 1.39 9.48
N GLY A 176 8.29 0.17 9.35
CA GLY A 176 7.55 -0.99 8.84
C GLY A 176 7.21 -0.87 7.34
N THR A 177 7.67 0.18 6.67
CA THR A 177 7.34 0.49 5.26
C THR A 177 8.62 0.63 4.45
N LEU A 178 8.62 0.05 3.25
CA LEU A 178 9.75 0.20 2.33
C LEU A 178 9.74 1.62 1.74
N PRO A 179 10.88 2.33 1.72
CA PRO A 179 10.96 3.59 0.99
C PRO A 179 10.74 3.33 -0.50
N ASP A 180 9.86 4.13 -1.13
CA ASP A 180 9.23 3.92 -2.46
C ASP A 180 8.04 2.95 -2.52
N ALA A 181 7.60 2.33 -1.40
CA ALA A 181 6.30 1.65 -1.32
C ALA A 181 5.13 2.61 -1.03
N VAL A 182 5.34 3.93 -1.17
CA VAL A 182 4.27 4.95 -1.08
C VAL A 182 3.24 4.77 -2.21
N SER A 183 3.46 3.83 -3.14
CA SER A 183 2.47 3.41 -4.13
C SER A 183 1.95 1.97 -3.97
N ASP A 184 2.42 1.12 -3.04
CA ASP A 184 1.85 -0.24 -2.91
C ASP A 184 2.05 -0.93 -1.54
N PRO A 185 0.99 -1.18 -0.75
CA PRO A 185 1.04 -1.81 0.58
C PRO A 185 1.37 -3.32 0.59
N THR A 186 1.42 -3.99 -0.56
CA THR A 186 1.56 -5.46 -0.64
C THR A 186 2.91 -5.98 -0.11
N PHE A 187 3.97 -5.16 -0.22
CA PHE A 187 5.35 -5.57 0.11
C PHE A 187 5.66 -5.49 1.62
N ALA A 188 5.03 -4.56 2.34
CA ALA A 188 5.21 -4.40 3.79
C ALA A 188 4.60 -5.56 4.59
N ALA A 189 3.49 -6.12 4.11
CA ALA A 189 2.78 -7.22 4.77
C ALA A 189 3.56 -8.55 4.76
N GLN A 190 4.31 -8.84 3.69
CA GLN A 190 4.99 -10.13 3.50
C GLN A 190 6.30 -10.25 4.29
N SER A 191 7.02 -9.15 4.47
CA SER A 191 8.28 -9.12 5.23
C SER A 191 8.06 -9.22 6.75
N GLN A 192 6.91 -8.79 7.26
CA GLN A 192 6.49 -9.05 8.65
C GLN A 192 6.07 -10.51 8.89
N ALA A 193 5.45 -11.16 7.91
CA ALA A 193 5.03 -12.56 8.03
C ALA A 193 6.22 -13.54 8.11
N ALA A 194 7.36 -13.22 7.47
CA ALA A 194 8.55 -14.08 7.44
C ALA A 194 9.33 -14.17 8.78
N PHE A 195 9.04 -13.29 9.75
CA PHE A 195 9.71 -13.27 11.07
C PHE A 195 8.74 -13.45 12.25
N SER A 196 7.45 -13.72 11.98
CA SER A 196 6.51 -14.11 13.02
C SER A 196 6.82 -15.56 13.43
N SER A 197 7.28 -15.77 14.66
CA SER A 197 7.59 -17.09 15.24
C SER A 197 6.37 -17.98 15.51
N ASN A 198 5.24 -17.73 14.83
CA ASN A 198 4.05 -18.56 14.94
C ASN A 198 4.16 -19.68 13.89
N PRO A 199 4.07 -20.96 14.27
CA PRO A 199 4.06 -22.04 13.29
C PRO A 199 2.85 -21.83 12.38
N ALA A 200 3.09 -21.83 11.07
CA ALA A 200 2.03 -22.01 10.10
C ALA A 200 1.44 -23.40 10.35
N HIS A 201 0.20 -23.46 10.85
CA HIS A 201 -0.59 -24.67 10.73
C HIS A 201 -0.92 -24.82 9.24
N ASP A 202 -0.10 -25.62 8.55
CA ASP A 202 -0.50 -26.32 7.34
C ASP A 202 -1.75 -27.14 7.69
N PHE A 203 -2.86 -26.85 7.02
CA PHE A 203 -3.90 -27.84 6.86
C PHE A 203 -3.46 -28.72 5.70
N GLU A 204 -3.08 -29.94 6.04
CA GLU A 204 -2.87 -31.06 5.14
C GLU A 204 -4.05 -31.20 4.18
N GLU A 205 -3.77 -31.22 2.88
CA GLU A 205 -4.69 -31.71 1.86
C GLU A 205 -3.89 -32.68 0.99
N GLU A 206 -3.66 -33.88 1.55
CA GLU A 206 -3.24 -35.07 0.81
C GLU A 206 -4.42 -36.04 0.76
N ASP A 207 -4.65 -36.59 -0.44
CA ASP A 207 -5.48 -37.73 -0.81
C ASP A 207 -7.02 -37.61 -0.78
N ASP A 208 -7.63 -37.50 -1.97
CA ASP A 208 -8.43 -38.63 -2.48
C ASP A 208 -8.73 -38.61 -4.01
N PHE A 209 -8.10 -39.59 -4.67
CA PHE A 209 -8.62 -40.54 -5.65
C PHE A 209 -9.11 -40.15 -7.08
N ARG A 210 -8.38 -40.75 -8.03
CA ARG A 210 -8.70 -40.96 -9.46
C ARG A 210 -10.00 -41.76 -9.70
N SER A 211 -10.87 -41.25 -10.55
CA SER A 211 -11.60 -41.99 -11.61
C SER A 211 -12.05 -40.93 -12.64
N GLY A 212 -12.13 -41.11 -13.96
CA GLY A 212 -12.29 -42.28 -14.80
C GLY A 212 -13.32 -41.95 -15.91
N ARG A 213 -12.85 -41.28 -16.97
CA ARG A 213 -13.37 -41.19 -18.36
C ARG A 213 -14.72 -41.86 -18.74
N ALA A 214 -15.65 -41.07 -19.29
CA ALA A 214 -16.57 -41.30 -20.44
C ALA A 214 -17.53 -40.09 -20.52
N GLY A 215 -18.08 -39.55 -21.61
CA GLY A 215 -18.29 -39.88 -23.01
C GLY A 215 -19.44 -38.94 -23.46
N GLY A 216 -19.41 -38.41 -24.69
CA GLY A 216 -20.16 -37.19 -25.06
C GLY A 216 -21.67 -37.35 -25.30
N MET A 217 -22.37 -36.21 -25.43
CA MET A 217 -23.11 -35.80 -26.64
C MET A 217 -23.67 -34.38 -26.44
N GLY A 218 -23.67 -33.55 -27.49
CA GLY A 218 -24.03 -32.14 -27.43
C GLY A 218 -25.53 -31.85 -27.46
N SER A 219 -25.88 -30.63 -27.05
CA SER A 219 -27.07 -29.92 -27.50
C SER A 219 -26.81 -28.41 -27.45
N SER A 220 -27.22 -27.75 -28.52
CA SER A 220 -27.10 -26.33 -28.82
C SER A 220 -28.05 -25.48 -28.00
N VAL A 221 -27.53 -24.52 -27.21
CA VAL A 221 -28.25 -23.29 -26.85
C VAL A 221 -27.24 -22.14 -26.82
N ARG A 222 -27.59 -21.06 -27.52
CA ARG A 222 -26.91 -19.76 -27.52
C ARG A 222 -27.10 -19.08 -26.17
N SER A 223 -26.10 -18.28 -25.78
CA SER A 223 -26.05 -17.38 -24.63
C SER A 223 -25.38 -17.99 -23.39
N ASP A 224 -24.07 -17.79 -23.30
CA ASP A 224 -23.38 -17.55 -22.02
C ASP A 224 -22.06 -16.85 -22.32
N ARG A 225 -22.01 -15.57 -21.99
CA ARG A 225 -20.79 -14.74 -22.09
C ARG A 225 -20.65 -13.84 -20.85
N ASP A 226 -21.11 -14.33 -19.70
CA ASP A 226 -21.18 -13.58 -18.44
C ASP A 226 -20.32 -14.18 -17.29
N GLU A 227 -19.43 -15.15 -17.53
CA GLU A 227 -18.71 -15.85 -16.45
C GLU A 227 -17.31 -15.32 -16.06
N ASP A 228 -16.84 -14.20 -16.60
CA ASP A 228 -15.52 -13.62 -16.25
C ASP A 228 -15.60 -12.47 -15.21
N TYR A 229 -16.48 -12.57 -14.20
CA TYR A 229 -16.55 -11.59 -13.11
C TYR A 229 -15.45 -11.82 -12.05
N ALA A 230 -14.28 -11.26 -12.31
CA ALA A 230 -13.20 -11.20 -11.32
C ALA A 230 -13.66 -10.43 -10.06
N LEU A 231 -13.56 -11.10 -8.90
CA LEU A 231 -13.60 -10.46 -7.57
C LEU A 231 -12.67 -9.25 -7.57
N LEU A 232 -13.02 -8.18 -6.84
CA LEU A 232 -12.12 -7.02 -6.71
C LEU A 232 -10.85 -7.46 -5.97
N HIS A 233 -9.88 -7.91 -6.74
CA HIS A 233 -8.49 -7.89 -6.36
C HIS A 233 -8.07 -6.41 -6.37
N GLN A 234 -7.86 -5.82 -5.20
CA GLN A 234 -7.14 -4.55 -5.08
C GLN A 234 -5.67 -4.75 -5.49
N SER A 235 -5.45 -4.96 -6.79
CA SER A 235 -4.14 -4.90 -7.42
C SER A 235 -4.22 -4.21 -8.78
N GLU A 236 -5.08 -3.20 -8.91
CA GLU A 236 -5.13 -2.31 -10.07
C GLU A 236 -4.67 -0.91 -9.62
N VAL A 237 -3.38 -0.80 -9.36
CA VAL A 237 -2.65 0.45 -9.52
C VAL A 237 -1.45 0.10 -10.40
N ASP A 238 -1.31 0.85 -11.50
CA ASP A 238 -0.23 0.83 -12.49
C ASP A 238 -0.44 0.01 -13.78
N GLU A 239 -1.30 0.49 -14.68
CA GLU A 239 -1.04 0.41 -16.12
C GLU A 239 -1.79 1.54 -16.84
N PHE A 240 -1.12 2.67 -17.10
CA PHE A 240 -1.16 3.48 -18.34
C PHE A 240 -0.48 4.84 -18.08
N GLY A 241 0.80 4.90 -18.40
CA GLY A 241 1.50 6.16 -18.58
C GLY A 241 1.14 6.78 -19.92
N ASN A 242 0.68 8.04 -19.91
CA ASN A 242 0.86 8.96 -21.03
C ASN A 242 1.34 10.31 -20.45
N PRO A 243 2.40 10.95 -21.01
CA PRO A 243 3.08 12.04 -20.35
C PRO A 243 2.57 13.37 -20.92
N SER A 244 1.52 13.97 -20.34
CA SER A 244 1.20 15.40 -20.44
C SER A 244 -0.10 15.72 -19.70
N GLY A 245 0.02 16.21 -18.47
CA GLY A 245 -1.09 16.73 -17.69
C GLY A 245 -0.56 17.38 -16.42
N ARG A 246 -0.51 18.71 -16.38
CA ARG A 246 -0.09 19.50 -15.22
C ARG A 246 -1.25 19.69 -14.24
N THR A 247 -0.89 19.95 -12.97
CA THR A 247 -1.67 20.56 -11.85
C THR A 247 -2.45 19.52 -11.00
N ALA A 248 -2.54 19.56 -9.66
CA ALA A 248 -2.41 20.61 -8.66
C ALA A 248 -1.93 20.09 -7.28
N MET A 249 -1.56 21.03 -6.40
CA MET A 249 -0.95 20.92 -5.06
C MET A 249 -1.58 19.94 -4.04
N GLN A 250 -0.75 19.40 -3.15
CA GLN A 250 -1.02 19.31 -1.70
C GLN A 250 0.29 19.41 -0.90
N GLY A 251 0.36 20.42 -0.04
CA GLY A 251 1.52 20.80 0.76
C GLY A 251 1.70 19.92 1.99
N ALA A 252 2.97 19.66 2.32
CA ALA A 252 3.40 18.96 3.53
C ALA A 252 3.17 19.84 4.78
N TYR A 253 2.58 19.24 5.81
CA TYR A 253 2.40 19.82 7.14
C TYR A 253 3.74 19.85 7.89
N ASP A 254 4.17 21.04 8.31
CA ASP A 254 5.34 21.28 9.18
C ASP A 254 4.85 21.71 10.57
N PRO A 255 5.11 20.93 11.64
CA PRO A 255 4.58 21.20 12.98
C PRO A 255 5.39 22.24 13.78
N THR A 256 6.25 23.07 13.16
CA THR A 256 7.07 24.05 13.88
C THR A 256 6.89 25.52 13.47
N ALA A 257 5.92 25.84 12.60
CA ALA A 257 5.70 27.23 12.19
C ALA A 257 4.75 28.00 13.13
N SER A 258 5.27 29.05 13.77
CA SER A 258 4.52 29.99 14.60
C SER A 258 3.60 30.90 13.77
N ASN A 259 2.37 31.05 14.26
CA ASN A 259 1.22 31.75 13.67
C ASN A 259 1.44 33.26 13.46
N ALA A 260 1.13 33.80 12.28
CA ALA A 260 0.78 35.21 12.07
C ALA A 260 0.00 35.41 10.75
N GLY A 261 -1.24 35.90 10.83
CA GLY A 261 -2.00 36.51 9.73
C GLY A 261 -3.16 35.65 9.18
N GLY A 262 -4.39 36.03 9.53
CA GLY A 262 -5.61 35.34 9.09
C GLY A 262 -6.15 35.77 7.72
N SER A 263 -7.08 34.98 7.19
CA SER A 263 -8.23 35.45 6.40
C SER A 263 -9.22 34.32 6.08
N VAL A 264 -10.44 34.48 6.60
CA VAL A 264 -11.75 34.29 5.95
C VAL A 264 -12.05 32.94 5.26
N LEU A 265 -12.87 32.12 5.92
CA LEU A 265 -13.62 31.00 5.34
C LEU A 265 -14.89 31.55 4.66
N HIS A 266 -15.08 31.26 3.36
CA HIS A 266 -16.34 31.50 2.67
C HIS A 266 -17.19 30.23 2.66
N ASP A 267 -18.39 30.39 3.19
CA ASP A 267 -19.52 29.46 3.19
C ASP A 267 -20.18 29.44 1.80
N TYR A 268 -20.59 28.28 1.31
CA TYR A 268 -21.54 28.17 0.19
C TYR A 268 -22.49 27.00 0.43
N ASN A 269 -23.73 27.35 0.77
CA ASN A 269 -24.89 26.50 0.65
C ASN A 269 -26.05 27.32 0.06
N THR A 270 -26.56 26.92 -1.11
CA THR A 270 -27.86 27.33 -1.68
C THR A 270 -28.35 26.21 -2.62
N VAL A 271 -29.37 25.41 -2.25
CA VAL A 271 -30.85 25.62 -2.43
C VAL A 271 -31.26 25.50 -3.91
N ASN A 272 -32.15 24.60 -4.39
CA ASN A 272 -33.53 24.21 -4.01
C ASN A 272 -33.84 22.82 -4.69
N THR A 273 -34.72 21.90 -4.24
CA THR A 273 -36.18 22.03 -4.10
C THR A 273 -36.80 20.85 -3.29
N THR A 274 -37.49 21.20 -2.18
CA THR A 274 -38.71 20.61 -1.54
C THR A 274 -38.87 19.09 -1.25
N THR A 275 -38.99 18.70 0.03
CA THR A 275 -40.28 18.41 0.74
C THR A 275 -40.08 18.29 2.28
N SER A 276 -41.03 18.90 3.01
CA SER A 276 -41.18 19.22 4.45
C SER A 276 -41.14 18.08 5.50
N TYR A 277 -40.55 18.31 6.70
CA TYR A 277 -41.27 18.51 8.00
C TYR A 277 -40.35 18.86 9.22
N GLY A 278 -40.70 19.97 9.92
CA GLY A 278 -40.35 20.54 11.27
C GLY A 278 -39.08 20.15 12.03
N GLY A 279 -38.21 21.05 12.55
CA GLY A 279 -38.45 22.23 13.42
C GLY A 279 -38.25 21.82 14.91
N ALA A 280 -37.62 22.54 15.85
CA ALA A 280 -36.99 23.86 15.94
C ALA A 280 -36.19 23.91 17.27
N HIS A 281 -35.14 24.73 17.38
CA HIS A 281 -34.88 25.64 18.50
C HIS A 281 -33.56 26.41 18.28
N GLY A 282 -33.69 27.74 18.22
CA GLY A 282 -32.60 28.70 18.43
C GLY A 282 -33.03 29.71 19.49
N GLN A 283 -32.08 30.57 19.90
CA GLN A 283 -32.18 31.96 20.44
C GLN A 283 -31.01 32.18 21.44
N HIS A 284 -29.98 32.96 21.10
CA HIS A 284 -29.79 34.43 21.25
C HIS A 284 -29.32 34.88 22.66
N TYR A 285 -28.18 35.59 22.72
CA TYR A 285 -27.84 36.50 23.83
C TYR A 285 -27.06 37.72 23.32
N ALA A 286 -27.42 38.91 23.83
CA ALA A 286 -26.78 40.21 23.61
C ALA A 286 -26.18 40.74 24.94
N PRO A 287 -25.22 41.69 24.94
CA PRO A 287 -24.33 41.96 26.09
C PRO A 287 -24.69 43.17 26.98
N ASN A 288 -23.95 43.27 28.10
CA ASN A 288 -24.11 44.10 29.32
C ASN A 288 -23.72 45.59 29.23
N SER A 289 -24.24 46.40 30.17
CA SER A 289 -23.60 47.64 30.65
C SER A 289 -23.85 47.93 32.14
N GLU A 290 -22.85 48.51 32.80
CA GLU A 290 -22.63 48.73 34.24
C GLU A 290 -23.04 50.13 34.78
N TYR A 291 -23.27 50.18 36.11
CA TYR A 291 -22.98 51.24 37.14
C TYR A 291 -23.78 52.56 37.31
N ALA A 292 -24.39 52.74 38.52
CA ALA A 292 -24.30 53.96 39.39
C ALA A 292 -24.98 53.77 40.81
N PRO A 293 -24.59 54.49 41.89
CA PRO A 293 -24.81 54.16 43.32
C PRO A 293 -25.61 55.23 44.15
N PRO A 294 -25.49 55.40 45.51
CA PRO A 294 -26.33 54.80 46.57
C PRO A 294 -27.01 55.80 47.57
N SER A 295 -28.10 55.40 48.25
CA SER A 295 -28.68 55.94 49.53
C SER A 295 -30.11 55.37 49.71
N GLU A 296 -30.71 55.06 50.86
CA GLU A 296 -30.37 54.95 52.29
C GLU A 296 -31.63 54.35 53.00
N TRP A 297 -31.45 53.62 54.11
CA TRP A 297 -32.44 53.20 55.15
C TRP A 297 -33.54 52.12 54.88
N GLY A 298 -33.44 51.00 55.62
CA GLY A 298 -34.58 50.14 55.97
C GLY A 298 -34.24 48.67 56.27
N MET A 299 -34.04 48.32 57.55
CA MET A 299 -33.67 46.98 58.04
C MET A 299 -34.78 45.91 57.95
N ASN A 300 -34.30 44.66 57.83
CA ASN A 300 -34.89 43.37 58.27
C ASN A 300 -35.93 42.67 57.39
N SER A 301 -35.42 41.89 56.42
CA SER A 301 -35.56 40.44 56.47
C SER A 301 -34.39 39.81 55.70
N SER A 302 -33.72 38.84 56.32
CA SER A 302 -32.61 38.09 55.75
C SER A 302 -33.06 37.33 54.50
N LYS A 303 -33.05 38.00 53.34
CA LYS A 303 -32.77 37.36 52.06
C LYS A 303 -31.29 37.54 51.83
N THR A 304 -30.52 36.49 52.12
CA THR A 304 -29.25 36.29 51.42
C THR A 304 -29.53 36.53 49.92
N PRO A 305 -28.69 37.31 49.21
CA PRO A 305 -28.77 37.29 47.77
C PRO A 305 -28.63 35.82 47.38
N ASN A 306 -29.56 35.29 46.59
CA ASN A 306 -29.33 34.01 45.90
C ASN A 306 -28.02 34.23 45.15
N MET A 307 -26.92 33.76 45.74
CA MET A 307 -25.76 33.40 44.96
C MET A 307 -26.36 32.50 43.88
N ALA A 308 -26.15 32.84 42.61
CA ALA A 308 -26.41 31.88 41.56
C ALA A 308 -25.62 30.64 41.98
N ASP A 309 -26.33 29.63 42.52
CA ASP A 309 -25.72 28.37 42.88
C ASP A 309 -25.00 27.89 41.62
N SER A 310 -23.89 27.22 41.79
CA SER A 310 -22.96 26.73 40.75
C SER A 310 -23.59 25.83 39.65
N ILE A 311 -24.92 25.74 39.61
CA ILE A 311 -25.78 24.97 38.72
C ILE A 311 -25.90 25.61 37.32
N ASP A 312 -25.64 26.91 37.14
CA ASP A 312 -25.80 27.56 35.82
C ASP A 312 -24.67 27.26 34.80
N ILE A 313 -23.67 26.44 35.14
CA ILE A 313 -22.55 26.12 34.23
C ILE A 313 -22.83 24.85 33.41
N TYR A 314 -23.60 23.89 33.94
CA TYR A 314 -23.92 22.63 33.24
C TYR A 314 -25.23 22.01 33.73
N ASN A 315 -25.88 21.24 32.87
CA ASN A 315 -27.08 20.48 33.25
C ASN A 315 -26.67 19.19 33.97
N GLN A 316 -27.02 19.07 35.25
CA GLN A 316 -26.73 17.88 36.04
C GLN A 316 -27.66 16.72 35.67
N TYR A 317 -27.10 15.59 35.25
CA TYR A 317 -27.83 14.35 35.00
C TYR A 317 -27.63 13.34 36.14
N PRO A 318 -28.69 12.65 36.60
CA PRO A 318 -28.57 11.67 37.67
C PRO A 318 -28.03 10.34 37.11
N ILE A 319 -26.71 10.18 37.06
CA ILE A 319 -26.04 8.97 36.56
C ILE A 319 -25.59 8.06 37.71
N VAL A 320 -25.63 6.74 37.49
CA VAL A 320 -25.26 5.71 38.46
C VAL A 320 -24.20 4.80 37.85
N LEU A 321 -23.11 4.59 38.59
CA LEU A 321 -22.05 3.64 38.24
C LEU A 321 -22.36 2.28 38.86
N ASP A 322 -22.41 1.23 38.04
CA ASP A 322 -22.38 -0.14 38.55
C ASP A 322 -20.94 -0.50 38.96
N PRO A 323 -20.67 -0.80 40.24
CA PRO A 323 -19.33 -1.08 40.73
C PRO A 323 -18.71 -2.34 40.12
N THR A 324 -19.51 -3.29 39.61
CA THR A 324 -19.04 -4.57 39.07
C THR A 324 -18.73 -4.46 37.58
N SER A 325 -19.69 -4.01 36.77
CA SER A 325 -19.49 -3.86 35.33
C SER A 325 -18.70 -2.61 34.94
N LYS A 326 -18.57 -1.65 35.87
CA LYS A 326 -18.07 -0.29 35.62
C LYS A 326 -18.91 0.47 34.58
N ALA A 327 -20.12 0.01 34.27
CA ALA A 327 -21.02 0.68 33.34
C ALA A 327 -21.74 1.84 34.02
N ILE A 328 -21.92 2.94 33.30
CA ILE A 328 -22.66 4.12 33.73
C ILE A 328 -24.07 4.06 33.12
N ASN A 329 -25.10 4.24 33.95
CA ASN A 329 -26.50 4.21 33.57
C ASN A 329 -27.25 5.46 34.07
N LEU A 330 -28.34 5.83 33.40
CA LEU A 330 -29.21 6.94 33.81
C LEU A 330 -30.19 6.46 34.90
N SER A 331 -30.33 7.24 35.98
CA SER A 331 -31.36 7.02 37.01
C SER A 331 -32.72 7.50 36.50
N SER A 332 -33.75 6.67 36.67
CA SER A 332 -35.07 6.79 36.06
C SER A 332 -35.93 8.00 36.52
N GLN A 333 -35.39 8.93 37.30
CA GLN A 333 -36.23 9.80 38.15
C GLN A 333 -36.48 11.22 37.65
N SER A 334 -35.85 11.74 36.58
CA SER A 334 -36.02 13.19 36.30
C SER A 334 -35.83 13.70 34.85
N THR A 335 -35.87 12.84 33.83
CA THR A 335 -35.57 13.27 32.45
C THR A 335 -36.78 13.08 31.51
N THR A 336 -36.99 14.01 30.58
CA THR A 336 -38.06 13.88 29.56
C THR A 336 -37.78 12.67 28.65
N PRO A 337 -38.78 11.97 28.09
CA PRO A 337 -38.55 10.75 27.31
C PRO A 337 -37.58 10.91 26.12
N ALA A 338 -37.65 12.05 25.43
CA ALA A 338 -36.77 12.37 24.32
C ALA A 338 -35.30 12.55 24.76
N SER A 339 -35.07 13.29 25.85
CA SER A 339 -33.72 13.49 26.39
C SER A 339 -33.18 12.23 27.05
N ALA A 340 -34.02 11.44 27.72
CA ALA A 340 -33.66 10.14 28.29
C ALA A 340 -33.14 9.18 27.23
N THR A 341 -33.76 9.16 26.04
CA THR A 341 -33.33 8.30 24.93
C THR A 341 -31.95 8.72 24.41
N THR A 342 -31.74 10.01 24.18
CA THR A 342 -30.44 10.56 23.74
C THR A 342 -29.33 10.27 24.75
N VAL A 343 -29.58 10.51 26.03
CA VAL A 343 -28.59 10.27 27.10
C VAL A 343 -28.30 8.78 27.26
N THR A 344 -29.31 7.93 27.18
CA THR A 344 -29.11 6.47 27.25
C THR A 344 -28.25 5.96 26.10
N LYS A 345 -28.43 6.51 24.89
CA LYS A 345 -27.59 6.20 23.73
C LYS A 345 -26.13 6.62 23.96
N GLU A 346 -25.90 7.85 24.43
CA GLU A 346 -24.57 8.35 24.76
C GLU A 346 -23.89 7.50 25.84
N LEU A 347 -24.62 7.11 26.89
CA LEU A 347 -24.09 6.24 27.93
C LEU A 347 -23.71 4.85 27.40
N ALA A 348 -24.46 4.31 26.43
CA ALA A 348 -24.10 3.06 25.77
C ALA A 348 -22.81 3.20 24.95
N GLU A 349 -22.64 4.31 24.22
CA GLU A 349 -21.42 4.63 23.48
C GLU A 349 -20.22 4.83 24.42
N LEU A 350 -20.41 5.54 25.54
CA LEU A 350 -19.40 5.73 26.59
C LEU A 350 -18.98 4.39 27.23
N ASN A 351 -19.93 3.50 27.53
CA ASN A 351 -19.65 2.17 28.07
C ASN A 351 -18.90 1.29 27.04
N SER A 352 -19.19 1.45 25.74
CA SER A 352 -18.44 0.80 24.67
C SER A 352 -17.00 1.33 24.60
N LEU A 353 -16.84 2.64 24.63
CA LEU A 353 -15.53 3.31 24.64
C LEU A 353 -14.69 2.90 25.85
N HIS A 354 -15.27 2.85 27.05
CA HIS A 354 -14.60 2.42 28.27
C HIS A 354 -14.05 0.98 28.14
N ARG A 355 -14.85 0.04 27.61
CA ARG A 355 -14.39 -1.33 27.34
C ARG A 355 -13.26 -1.36 26.30
N GLY A 356 -13.35 -0.52 25.27
CA GLY A 356 -12.30 -0.35 24.27
C GLY A 356 -10.99 0.15 24.87
N LEU A 357 -11.05 1.17 25.74
CA LEU A 357 -9.86 1.74 26.39
C LEU A 357 -9.21 0.78 27.39
N ILE A 358 -9.98 -0.02 28.12
CA ILE A 358 -9.44 -1.04 29.03
C ILE A 358 -8.79 -2.19 28.26
N SER A 359 -9.23 -2.46 27.03
CA SER A 359 -8.61 -3.49 26.17
C SER A 359 -7.26 -3.08 25.58
N LEU A 360 -6.86 -1.80 25.73
CA LEU A 360 -5.55 -1.32 25.31
C LEU A 360 -4.45 -1.79 26.28
N ASP A 361 -3.25 -1.97 25.75
CA ASP A 361 -2.06 -2.17 26.58
C ASP A 361 -1.76 -0.89 27.37
N PRO A 362 -1.32 -0.98 28.65
CA PRO A 362 -0.99 0.20 29.43
C PRO A 362 0.06 1.10 28.74
N PRO A 363 -0.12 2.43 28.71
CA PRO A 363 -1.20 3.19 29.35
C PRO A 363 -2.53 3.09 28.56
N ASN A 364 -3.67 3.01 29.27
CA ASN A 364 -5.04 2.92 28.70
C ASN A 364 -5.52 4.22 28.03
N ILE A 365 -4.60 4.95 27.41
CA ILE A 365 -4.84 6.13 26.60
C ILE A 365 -4.63 5.74 25.13
N PRO A 366 -5.46 6.24 24.20
CA PRO A 366 -5.26 5.97 22.79
C PRO A 366 -3.87 6.38 22.32
N PRO A 367 -3.12 5.51 21.62
CA PRO A 367 -1.88 5.92 20.97
C PRO A 367 -2.19 6.94 19.85
N PRO A 368 -1.17 7.69 19.37
CA PRO A 368 -1.34 8.49 18.18
C PRO A 368 -1.83 7.61 17.00
N PRO A 369 -2.67 8.14 16.08
CA PRO A 369 -3.25 7.35 14.98
C PRO A 369 -2.24 6.67 14.05
N LEU A 370 -1.00 7.16 14.05
CA LEU A 370 0.13 6.59 13.33
C LEU A 370 1.27 6.33 14.32
N PRO A 371 2.00 5.20 14.21
CA PRO A 371 1.84 4.12 13.22
C PRO A 371 0.69 3.15 13.54
N ILE A 372 0.06 2.60 12.50
CA ILE A 372 -1.08 1.66 12.63
C ILE A 372 -0.56 0.26 13.00
N ASN A 373 -1.28 -0.43 13.89
CA ASN A 373 -1.02 -1.84 14.16
C ASN A 373 -1.49 -2.73 12.99
N PRO A 374 -0.59 -3.46 12.32
CA PRO A 374 -0.93 -4.25 11.12
C PRO A 374 -1.75 -5.50 11.42
N LYS A 375 -1.83 -5.96 12.68
CA LYS A 375 -2.44 -7.23 13.06
C LYS A 375 -3.89 -7.36 12.61
N ARG A 376 -4.70 -6.31 12.80
CA ARG A 376 -6.11 -6.34 12.42
C ARG A 376 -6.30 -6.33 10.90
N SER A 377 -5.53 -5.51 10.18
CA SER A 377 -5.56 -5.53 8.70
C SER A 377 -5.19 -6.89 8.15
N ALA A 378 -4.20 -7.57 8.74
CA ALA A 378 -3.82 -8.92 8.34
C ALA A 378 -4.95 -9.95 8.57
N GLN A 379 -5.67 -9.85 9.71
CA GLN A 379 -6.81 -10.72 10.01
C GLN A 379 -7.99 -10.47 9.05
N ILE A 380 -8.31 -9.20 8.76
CA ILE A 380 -9.34 -8.82 7.80
C ILE A 380 -9.00 -9.37 6.41
N ASN A 381 -7.75 -9.21 5.96
CA ASN A 381 -7.29 -9.74 4.67
C ASN A 381 -7.37 -11.27 4.62
N LYS A 382 -7.01 -11.97 5.69
CA LYS A 382 -7.15 -13.44 5.77
C LYS A 382 -8.60 -13.89 5.63
N LEU A 383 -9.53 -13.21 6.30
CA LEU A 383 -10.97 -13.50 6.18
C LEU A 383 -11.48 -13.22 4.76
N ARG A 384 -11.07 -12.09 4.18
CA ARG A 384 -11.38 -11.75 2.78
C ARG A 384 -10.89 -12.82 1.81
N ASP A 385 -9.65 -13.27 1.95
CA ASP A 385 -9.06 -14.26 1.05
C ASP A 385 -9.73 -15.63 1.21
N SER A 386 -10.15 -15.98 2.44
CA SER A 386 -10.97 -17.17 2.71
C SER A 386 -12.35 -17.07 2.06
N ALA A 387 -13.00 -15.90 2.14
CA ALA A 387 -14.27 -15.63 1.48
C ALA A 387 -14.15 -15.70 -0.06
N ASN A 388 -13.08 -15.13 -0.61
CA ASN A 388 -12.77 -15.22 -2.05
C ASN A 388 -12.56 -16.68 -2.48
N ALA A 389 -11.91 -17.50 -1.66
CA ALA A 389 -11.73 -18.92 -1.94
C ALA A 389 -13.06 -19.69 -1.93
N ALA A 390 -13.95 -19.39 -0.98
CA ALA A 390 -15.30 -19.95 -0.96
C ALA A 390 -16.12 -19.53 -2.20
N TYR A 391 -16.04 -18.25 -2.58
CA TYR A 391 -16.70 -17.72 -3.78
C TYR A 391 -16.25 -18.45 -5.05
N ARG A 392 -14.93 -18.67 -5.24
CA ARG A 392 -14.39 -19.39 -6.41
C ARG A 392 -14.79 -20.87 -6.46
N LYS A 393 -15.29 -21.43 -5.36
CA LYS A 393 -15.83 -22.79 -5.28
C LYS A 393 -17.36 -22.81 -5.44
N ASP A 394 -17.94 -21.72 -5.95
CA ASP A 394 -19.39 -21.48 -6.06
C ASP A 394 -20.17 -21.59 -4.75
N ASN A 395 -19.47 -21.58 -3.61
CA ASN A 395 -20.10 -21.60 -2.30
C ASN A 395 -20.38 -20.16 -1.84
N TYR A 396 -21.36 -19.54 -2.49
CA TYR A 396 -21.71 -18.12 -2.28
C TYR A 396 -22.25 -17.84 -0.88
N ALA A 397 -23.02 -18.75 -0.28
CA ALA A 397 -23.56 -18.60 1.07
C ALA A 397 -22.44 -18.52 2.12
N GLU A 398 -21.44 -19.39 2.01
CA GLU A 398 -20.28 -19.36 2.89
C GLU A 398 -19.40 -18.13 2.63
N ALA A 399 -19.23 -17.73 1.38
CA ALA A 399 -18.52 -16.49 1.04
C ALA A 399 -19.16 -15.26 1.70
N VAL A 400 -20.49 -15.13 1.63
CA VAL A 400 -21.24 -14.05 2.31
C VAL A 400 -21.01 -14.07 3.82
N ARG A 401 -21.04 -15.27 4.44
CA ARG A 401 -20.78 -15.43 5.87
C ARG A 401 -19.39 -14.92 6.24
N LEU A 402 -18.36 -15.32 5.48
CA LEU A 402 -16.97 -14.93 5.71
C LEU A 402 -16.72 -13.43 5.47
N TYR A 403 -17.30 -12.85 4.42
CA TYR A 403 -17.25 -11.40 4.21
C TYR A 403 -17.93 -10.63 5.34
N THR A 404 -19.03 -11.14 5.89
CA THR A 404 -19.73 -10.51 7.01
C THR A 404 -18.84 -10.43 8.24
N TYR A 405 -18.13 -11.50 8.61
CA TYR A 405 -17.15 -11.43 9.71
C TYR A 405 -16.01 -10.45 9.43
N ALA A 406 -15.55 -10.37 8.18
CA ALA A 406 -14.51 -9.41 7.81
C ALA A 406 -15.01 -7.96 7.96
N ILE A 407 -16.26 -7.68 7.57
CA ILE A 407 -16.90 -6.37 7.71
C ILE A 407 -17.09 -6.02 9.19
N ASP A 408 -17.59 -6.94 10.00
CA ASP A 408 -17.76 -6.73 11.44
C ASP A 408 -16.42 -6.40 12.12
N MET A 409 -15.34 -7.08 11.72
CA MET A 409 -13.99 -6.80 12.21
C MET A 409 -13.46 -5.43 11.77
N GLY A 410 -13.80 -5.01 10.55
CA GLY A 410 -13.47 -3.69 10.00
C GLY A 410 -14.22 -2.55 10.68
N ILE A 411 -15.53 -2.70 10.92
CA ILE A 411 -16.37 -1.73 11.64
C ILE A 411 -15.93 -1.61 13.09
N ALA A 412 -15.54 -2.73 13.72
CA ALA A 412 -15.06 -2.75 15.10
C ALA A 412 -13.63 -2.21 15.28
N ARG A 413 -13.07 -1.50 14.28
CA ARG A 413 -11.79 -0.80 14.43
C ARG A 413 -11.91 0.31 15.47
N PRO A 414 -10.88 0.51 16.31
CA PRO A 414 -10.90 1.61 17.26
C PRO A 414 -10.99 2.97 16.56
N GLY A 415 -11.82 3.87 17.08
CA GLY A 415 -12.08 5.17 16.46
C GLY A 415 -10.90 6.14 16.44
N TRP A 416 -9.80 5.83 17.14
CA TRP A 416 -8.55 6.61 17.09
C TRP A 416 -7.60 6.17 15.96
N GLU A 417 -7.91 5.08 15.25
CA GLU A 417 -7.18 4.71 14.03
C GLU A 417 -7.65 5.57 12.83
N PRO A 418 -6.82 5.73 11.78
CA PRO A 418 -7.20 6.52 10.62
C PRO A 418 -8.47 5.97 9.93
N MET A 419 -9.51 6.81 9.84
CA MET A 419 -10.77 6.46 9.18
C MET A 419 -10.59 6.12 7.70
N SER A 420 -9.58 6.67 7.03
CA SER A 420 -9.27 6.34 5.64
C SER A 420 -8.97 4.85 5.46
N LEU A 421 -8.23 4.23 6.39
CA LEU A 421 -7.92 2.81 6.36
C LEU A 421 -9.19 1.96 6.43
N ALA A 422 -10.04 2.25 7.42
CA ALA A 422 -11.29 1.52 7.59
C ALA A 422 -12.23 1.70 6.37
N ARG A 423 -12.33 2.91 5.80
CA ARG A 423 -13.13 3.16 4.59
C ARG A 423 -12.62 2.36 3.39
N GLU A 424 -11.32 2.28 3.17
CA GLU A 424 -10.73 1.53 2.06
C GLU A 424 -10.92 0.01 2.20
N GLU A 425 -10.71 -0.53 3.41
CA GLU A 425 -10.94 -1.94 3.71
C GLU A 425 -12.44 -2.30 3.54
N LEU A 426 -13.33 -1.51 4.12
CA LEU A 426 -14.78 -1.73 4.05
C LEU A 426 -15.33 -1.60 2.63
N ALA A 427 -14.88 -0.62 1.84
CA ALA A 427 -15.31 -0.46 0.45
C ALA A 427 -15.09 -1.75 -0.36
N GLY A 428 -13.90 -2.34 -0.26
CA GLY A 428 -13.59 -3.59 -0.97
C GLY A 428 -14.42 -4.78 -0.47
N LEU A 429 -14.62 -4.89 0.85
CA LEU A 429 -15.39 -5.98 1.44
C LEU A 429 -16.88 -5.91 1.07
N PHE A 430 -17.49 -4.73 1.16
CA PHE A 430 -18.88 -4.52 0.74
C PHE A 430 -19.07 -4.82 -0.75
N ALA A 431 -18.15 -4.37 -1.61
CA ALA A 431 -18.26 -4.65 -3.04
C ALA A 431 -18.15 -6.16 -3.37
N ASN A 432 -17.29 -6.89 -2.66
CA ASN A 432 -17.16 -8.35 -2.85
C ASN A 432 -18.35 -9.12 -2.26
N ARG A 433 -18.89 -8.70 -1.11
CA ARG A 433 -20.11 -9.30 -0.55
C ARG A 433 -21.34 -9.01 -1.43
N ALA A 434 -21.43 -7.82 -2.00
CA ALA A 434 -22.44 -7.47 -3.01
C ALA A 434 -22.38 -8.44 -4.22
N GLN A 435 -21.18 -8.74 -4.71
CA GLN A 435 -21.01 -9.72 -5.79
C GLN A 435 -21.49 -11.12 -5.39
N ALA A 436 -21.19 -11.56 -4.18
CA ALA A 436 -21.65 -12.85 -3.65
C ALA A 436 -23.19 -12.91 -3.48
N TYR A 437 -23.83 -11.79 -3.15
CA TYR A 437 -25.29 -11.68 -3.15
C TYR A 437 -25.88 -11.68 -4.56
N MET A 438 -25.26 -10.98 -5.51
CA MET A 438 -25.67 -11.00 -6.92
C MET A 438 -25.60 -12.41 -7.51
N ALA A 439 -24.56 -13.20 -7.18
CA ALA A 439 -24.45 -14.59 -7.60
C ALA A 439 -25.55 -15.49 -7.02
N GLN A 440 -26.13 -15.11 -5.88
CA GLN A 440 -27.31 -15.75 -5.27
C GLN A 440 -28.64 -15.17 -5.76
N GLN A 441 -28.60 -14.19 -6.68
CA GLN A 441 -29.77 -13.42 -7.12
C GLN A 441 -30.49 -12.67 -5.98
N ALA A 442 -29.77 -12.39 -4.88
CA ALA A 442 -30.23 -11.59 -3.74
C ALA A 442 -30.00 -10.10 -4.04
N TRP A 443 -30.80 -9.55 -4.96
CA TRP A 443 -30.57 -8.22 -5.54
C TRP A 443 -30.73 -7.06 -4.55
N ALA A 444 -31.62 -7.19 -3.56
CA ALA A 444 -31.87 -6.14 -2.58
C ALA A 444 -30.68 -5.97 -1.62
N GLU A 445 -30.17 -7.08 -1.08
CA GLU A 445 -29.00 -7.14 -0.22
C GLU A 445 -27.74 -6.72 -0.98
N GLY A 446 -27.58 -7.22 -2.22
CA GLY A 446 -26.50 -6.83 -3.11
C GLY A 446 -26.48 -5.33 -3.39
N LEU A 447 -27.66 -4.70 -3.60
CA LEU A 447 -27.77 -3.26 -3.78
C LEU A 447 -27.36 -2.48 -2.53
N VAL A 448 -27.81 -2.91 -1.34
CA VAL A 448 -27.46 -2.23 -0.08
C VAL A 448 -25.95 -2.26 0.13
N ASP A 449 -25.32 -3.41 -0.07
CA ASP A 449 -23.86 -3.54 0.05
C ASP A 449 -23.11 -2.73 -1.02
N ALA A 450 -23.58 -2.74 -2.27
CA ALA A 450 -22.98 -1.92 -3.31
C ALA A 450 -23.08 -0.43 -3.00
N LYS A 451 -24.21 0.03 -2.43
CA LYS A 451 -24.39 1.40 -1.92
C LYS A 451 -23.42 1.72 -0.77
N CYS A 452 -23.28 0.82 0.20
CA CYS A 452 -22.30 0.99 1.29
C CYS A 452 -20.86 1.07 0.78
N SER A 453 -20.52 0.31 -0.27
CA SER A 453 -19.21 0.37 -0.91
C SER A 453 -18.93 1.72 -1.57
N VAL A 454 -19.86 2.23 -2.39
CA VAL A 454 -19.66 3.52 -3.07
C VAL A 454 -19.62 4.69 -2.09
N GLU A 455 -20.39 4.64 -1.01
CA GLU A 455 -20.35 5.66 0.05
C GLU A 455 -19.02 5.63 0.83
N SER A 456 -18.43 4.43 0.98
CA SER A 456 -17.13 4.28 1.63
C SER A 456 -16.00 4.86 0.78
N LYS A 457 -16.02 4.57 -0.54
CA LYS A 457 -15.04 5.06 -1.52
C LYS A 457 -15.72 5.27 -2.88
N PRO A 458 -16.10 6.52 -3.24
CA PRO A 458 -16.80 6.81 -4.49
C PRO A 458 -15.88 6.89 -5.71
N MET A 459 -14.64 7.37 -5.54
CA MET A 459 -13.65 7.52 -6.62
C MET A 459 -12.78 6.28 -6.79
N GLY A 460 -12.54 5.86 -8.04
CA GLY A 460 -11.73 4.69 -8.36
C GLY A 460 -12.38 3.38 -7.91
N ASN A 461 -13.72 3.34 -7.91
CA ASN A 461 -14.53 2.21 -7.46
C ASN A 461 -15.67 1.90 -8.45
N VAL A 462 -15.34 1.95 -9.73
CA VAL A 462 -16.24 1.67 -10.86
C VAL A 462 -17.08 0.40 -10.63
N LYS A 463 -16.43 -0.70 -10.21
CA LYS A 463 -17.12 -2.00 -10.11
C LYS A 463 -18.23 -1.97 -9.04
N ALA A 464 -18.13 -1.14 -8.00
CA ALA A 464 -19.20 -0.98 -7.02
C ALA A 464 -20.39 -0.20 -7.60
N TRP A 465 -20.12 0.87 -8.36
CA TRP A 465 -21.15 1.61 -9.11
C TRP A 465 -21.87 0.70 -10.11
N TRP A 466 -21.10 -0.12 -10.84
CA TRP A 466 -21.63 -1.08 -11.79
C TRP A 466 -22.53 -2.12 -11.10
N ARG A 467 -22.09 -2.70 -9.98
CA ARG A 467 -22.90 -3.68 -9.21
C ARG A 467 -24.19 -3.06 -8.66
N ALA A 468 -24.13 -1.82 -8.15
CA ALA A 468 -25.32 -1.11 -7.67
C ALA A 468 -26.33 -0.91 -8.80
N ALA A 469 -25.86 -0.42 -9.96
CA ALA A 469 -26.70 -0.22 -11.13
C ALA A 469 -27.27 -1.53 -11.69
N ARG A 470 -26.48 -2.59 -11.75
CA ARG A 470 -26.95 -3.92 -12.20
C ARG A 470 -28.03 -4.46 -11.26
N CYS A 471 -27.84 -4.40 -9.95
CA CYS A 471 -28.89 -4.83 -9.00
C CYS A 471 -30.19 -4.04 -9.19
N LEU A 472 -30.12 -2.72 -9.42
CA LEU A 472 -31.30 -1.90 -9.69
C LEU A 472 -32.00 -2.29 -11.00
N ALA A 473 -31.22 -2.56 -12.05
CA ALA A 473 -31.70 -3.01 -13.35
C ALA A 473 -32.42 -4.37 -13.25
N GLU A 474 -31.83 -5.36 -12.56
CA GLU A 474 -32.44 -6.68 -12.35
C GLU A 474 -33.73 -6.61 -11.51
N MET A 475 -33.86 -5.63 -10.63
CA MET A 475 -35.09 -5.35 -9.89
C MET A 475 -36.12 -4.53 -10.68
N GLY A 476 -35.84 -4.17 -11.94
CA GLY A 476 -36.72 -3.36 -12.78
C GLY A 476 -36.80 -1.87 -12.38
N ARG A 477 -35.91 -1.39 -11.50
CA ARG A 477 -35.85 0.01 -11.05
C ARG A 477 -34.95 0.82 -11.98
N TRP A 478 -35.37 0.93 -13.24
CA TRP A 478 -34.54 1.44 -14.32
C TRP A 478 -34.12 2.91 -14.17
N ASP A 479 -35.01 3.78 -13.69
CA ASP A 479 -34.71 5.21 -13.48
C ASP A 479 -33.60 5.40 -12.44
N GLU A 480 -33.66 4.65 -11.34
CA GLU A 480 -32.62 4.69 -10.31
C GLU A 480 -31.31 4.07 -10.79
N ALA A 481 -31.36 3.03 -11.63
CA ALA A 481 -30.18 2.44 -12.23
C ALA A 481 -29.44 3.47 -13.11
N GLN A 482 -30.18 4.23 -13.92
CA GLN A 482 -29.60 5.31 -14.73
C GLN A 482 -28.91 6.36 -13.85
N VAL A 483 -29.59 6.85 -12.82
CA VAL A 483 -29.04 7.85 -11.89
C VAL A 483 -27.77 7.32 -11.19
N ALA A 484 -27.72 6.04 -10.84
CA ALA A 484 -26.54 5.44 -10.23
C ALA A 484 -25.35 5.37 -11.21
N ILE A 485 -25.60 5.06 -12.47
CA ILE A 485 -24.55 5.01 -13.51
C ILE A 485 -24.04 6.42 -13.81
N ASP A 486 -24.93 7.39 -13.98
CA ASP A 486 -24.56 8.77 -14.27
C ASP A 486 -23.67 9.34 -13.16
N LYS A 487 -24.03 9.10 -11.89
CA LYS A 487 -23.18 9.44 -10.73
C LYS A 487 -21.82 8.74 -10.78
N GLY A 488 -21.78 7.45 -11.10
CA GLY A 488 -20.53 6.71 -11.25
C GLY A 488 -19.61 7.32 -12.32
N LEU A 489 -20.19 7.79 -13.43
CA LEU A 489 -19.45 8.45 -14.52
C LEU A 489 -18.94 9.85 -14.16
N GLU A 490 -19.52 10.53 -13.18
CA GLU A 490 -19.01 11.81 -12.66
C GLU A 490 -17.71 11.63 -11.87
N PHE A 491 -17.56 10.51 -11.15
CA PHE A 491 -16.39 10.22 -10.32
C PHE A 491 -15.23 9.55 -11.08
N GLU A 492 -15.46 9.07 -12.30
CA GLU A 492 -14.51 8.25 -13.05
C GLU A 492 -13.98 8.99 -14.30
N PRO A 493 -12.70 8.83 -14.65
CA PRO A 493 -12.16 9.41 -15.89
C PRO A 493 -12.87 8.83 -17.10
N ARG A 494 -13.46 9.69 -17.95
CA ARG A 494 -14.27 9.31 -19.12
C ARG A 494 -13.56 8.41 -20.14
N SER A 495 -12.24 8.32 -20.10
CA SER A 495 -11.40 7.47 -20.95
C SER A 495 -10.98 6.13 -20.33
N GLY A 496 -11.34 5.86 -19.07
CA GLY A 496 -10.98 4.62 -18.37
C GLY A 496 -11.80 3.42 -18.86
N ASP A 497 -11.24 2.22 -18.77
CA ASP A 497 -11.95 0.98 -19.16
C ASP A 497 -13.21 0.75 -18.33
N GLY A 498 -13.19 1.12 -17.04
CA GLY A 498 -14.38 1.06 -16.20
C GLY A 498 -15.52 2.01 -16.62
N ALA A 499 -15.20 3.17 -17.20
CA ALA A 499 -16.23 4.05 -17.74
C ALA A 499 -16.93 3.42 -18.95
N LYS A 500 -16.22 2.58 -19.74
CA LYS A 500 -16.81 1.84 -20.85
C LYS A 500 -17.81 0.79 -20.36
N GLU A 501 -17.50 0.09 -19.27
CA GLU A 501 -18.42 -0.90 -18.66
C GLU A 501 -19.70 -0.23 -18.13
N LEU A 502 -19.57 0.93 -17.48
CA LEU A 502 -20.72 1.72 -17.04
C LEU A 502 -21.57 2.23 -18.21
N LEU A 503 -20.93 2.71 -19.28
CA LEU A 503 -21.63 3.15 -20.49
C LEU A 503 -22.33 1.99 -21.22
N ALA A 504 -21.73 0.80 -21.25
CA ALA A 504 -22.37 -0.39 -21.81
C ALA A 504 -23.63 -0.74 -21.02
N LEU A 505 -23.55 -0.77 -19.69
CA LEU A 505 -24.71 -1.01 -18.82
C LEU A 505 -25.77 0.09 -18.97
N LEU A 506 -25.37 1.34 -19.23
CA LEU A 506 -26.30 2.45 -19.45
C LEU A 506 -27.17 2.21 -20.69
N GLU A 507 -26.60 1.68 -21.78
CA GLU A 507 -27.37 1.35 -22.98
C GLU A 507 -28.37 0.21 -22.72
N ASP A 508 -27.97 -0.83 -21.98
CA ASP A 508 -28.86 -1.91 -21.55
C ASP A 508 -30.02 -1.38 -20.68
N VAL A 509 -29.72 -0.48 -19.74
CA VAL A 509 -30.73 0.16 -18.87
C VAL A 509 -31.68 1.02 -19.70
N LYS A 510 -31.19 1.77 -20.70
CA LYS A 510 -32.05 2.55 -21.61
C LYS A 510 -32.96 1.66 -22.44
N GLU A 511 -32.47 0.52 -22.91
CA GLU A 511 -33.31 -0.46 -23.61
C GLU A 511 -34.34 -1.10 -22.66
N GLY A 512 -33.95 -1.39 -21.42
CA GLY A 512 -34.85 -1.82 -20.35
C GLY A 512 -35.98 -0.81 -20.09
N MET A 513 -35.65 0.48 -19.97
CA MET A 513 -36.64 1.57 -19.83
C MET A 513 -37.61 1.63 -21.00
N LYS A 514 -37.12 1.53 -22.24
CA LYS A 514 -37.99 1.52 -23.43
C LYS A 514 -38.95 0.35 -23.43
N ARG A 515 -38.48 -0.85 -23.06
CA ARG A 515 -39.31 -2.06 -22.96
C ARG A 515 -40.35 -1.95 -21.85
N ALA A 516 -39.97 -1.43 -20.70
CA ALA A 516 -40.88 -1.18 -19.58
C ALA A 516 -41.97 -0.18 -19.97
N ASN A 517 -41.60 0.95 -20.58
CA ASN A 517 -42.53 1.98 -21.04
C ASN A 517 -43.44 1.53 -22.19
N ALA A 518 -43.02 0.54 -22.99
CA ALA A 518 -43.85 -0.04 -24.04
C ALA A 518 -44.83 -1.11 -23.51
N SER A 519 -44.59 -1.62 -22.29
CA SER A 519 -45.41 -2.65 -21.64
C SER A 519 -46.40 -2.07 -20.61
N ALA A 520 -46.25 -0.79 -20.26
CA ALA A 520 -47.16 0.00 -19.44
C ALA A 520 -48.15 0.75 -20.34
#